data_AF-A0A920RP45-F1
#
_entry.id   AF-A0A920RP45-F1
#
_cell.length_a   1.000
_cell.length_b   1.000
_cell.length_c   1.000
_cell.angle_alpha   90.00
_cell.angle_beta   90.00
_cell.angle_gamma   90.00
#
_symmetry.space_group_name_H-M   'P 1'
#
loop_
_entity.id
_entity.type
_entity.pdbx_description
1 polymer ?
#
loop_
_entity_poly.entity_id
_entity_poly.type
_entity_poly.pdbx_seq_one_letter_code
_entity_poly.pdbx_strand_id
1 'polypeptide(L)'
;MADELTAAGTEVVSQPTDVTDLEQVQSLFAATMEKFGRVDVLVNNAGAFDGGRIDEVTTEGWDNVIGVCLTGAFYCTREASRS
;
A
#
# COMPACT_ATOMS: atom_id res chain seq x y z
N MET A 1 4.22 -15.76 -6.39
CA MET A 1 5.03 -15.00 -5.42
C MET A 1 4.80 -15.40 -3.97
N ALA A 2 3.64 -15.14 -3.34
CA ALA A 2 3.44 -15.52 -1.92
C ALA A 2 3.63 -17.04 -1.67
N ASP A 3 3.06 -17.87 -2.54
CA ASP A 3 3.21 -19.33 -2.47
C ASP A 3 4.67 -19.78 -2.66
N GLU A 4 5.41 -19.13 -3.56
CA GLU A 4 6.83 -19.43 -3.83
C GLU A 4 7.72 -19.08 -2.63
N LEU A 5 7.48 -17.93 -2.00
CA LEU A 5 8.19 -17.50 -0.79
C LEU A 5 7.86 -18.42 0.40
N THR A 6 6.60 -18.83 0.51
CA THR A 6 6.16 -19.80 1.53
C THR A 6 6.80 -21.16 1.31
N ALA A 7 6.86 -21.64 0.07
CA ALA A 7 7.54 -22.89 -0.29
C ALA A 7 9.06 -22.84 -0.03
N ALA A 8 9.66 -21.65 -0.07
CA ALA A 8 11.05 -21.40 0.32
C ALA A 8 11.25 -21.28 1.84
N GLY A 9 10.20 -21.48 2.65
CA GLY A 9 10.26 -21.44 4.12
C GLY A 9 10.17 -20.04 4.74
N THR A 10 9.80 -19.02 3.95
CA THR A 10 9.57 -17.66 4.47
C THR A 10 8.15 -17.54 5.00
N GLU A 11 7.97 -16.92 6.16
CA GLU A 11 6.64 -16.56 6.63
C GLU A 11 6.08 -15.38 5.83
N VAL A 12 4.90 -15.54 5.26
CA VAL A 12 4.26 -14.54 4.39
C VAL A 12 2.81 -14.36 4.82
N VAL A 13 2.35 -13.11 4.83
CA VAL A 13 0.93 -12.76 4.82
C VAL A 13 0.65 -11.97 3.55
N SER A 14 -0.44 -12.29 2.86
CA SER A 14 -0.87 -11.58 1.65
C SER A 14 -2.26 -11.03 1.89
N GLN A 15 -2.40 -9.70 1.90
CA GLN A 15 -3.66 -9.01 2.04
C GLN A 15 -3.87 -8.15 0.79
N PRO A 16 -4.88 -8.44 -0.06
CA PRO A 16 -5.31 -7.53 -1.10
C PRO A 16 -5.70 -6.19 -0.48
N THR A 17 -5.18 -5.08 -1.01
CA THR A 17 -5.38 -3.76 -0.41
C THR A 17 -5.34 -2.69 -1.49
N ASP A 18 -6.42 -1.92 -1.59
CA ASP A 18 -6.38 -0.61 -2.23
C ASP A 18 -5.82 0.41 -1.23
N VAL A 19 -4.66 0.99 -1.53
CA VAL A 19 -4.00 1.96 -0.63
C VAL A 19 -4.76 3.29 -0.55
N THR A 20 -5.70 3.55 -1.45
CA THR A 20 -6.55 4.75 -1.41
C THR A 20 -7.69 4.62 -0.41
N ASP A 21 -7.99 3.40 0.05
CA ASP A 21 -8.99 3.09 1.07
C ASP A 21 -8.34 2.90 2.44
N LEU A 22 -8.64 3.82 3.36
CA LEU A 22 -8.05 3.80 4.70
C LEU A 22 -8.43 2.55 5.52
N GLU A 23 -9.65 2.03 5.38
CA GLU A 23 -10.10 0.85 6.13
C GLU A 23 -9.36 -0.41 5.66
N GLN A 24 -9.09 -0.50 4.36
CA GLN A 24 -8.28 -1.59 3.80
C GLN A 24 -6.82 -1.50 4.26
N VAL A 25 -6.24 -0.29 4.30
CA VAL A 25 -4.89 -0.09 4.85
C VAL A 25 -4.85 -0.52 6.32
N GLN A 26 -5.81 -0.11 7.15
CA GLN A 26 -5.88 -0.53 8.54
C GLN A 26 -5.98 -2.05 8.68
N SER A 27 -6.75 -2.70 7.81
CA SER A 27 -6.89 -4.17 7.79
C SER A 27 -5.57 -4.87 7.41
N LEU A 28 -4.79 -4.31 6.48
CA LEU A 28 -3.45 -4.79 6.12
C LEU A 28 -2.50 -4.75 7.33
N PHE A 29 -2.47 -3.64 8.06
CA PHE A 29 -1.63 -3.51 9.25
C PHE A 29 -2.10 -4.42 10.38
N ALA A 30 -3.41 -4.57 10.60
CA ALA A 30 -3.95 -5.51 11.57
C ALA A 30 -3.50 -6.95 11.30
N ALA A 31 -3.62 -7.42 10.05
CA ALA A 31 -3.17 -8.76 9.64
C ALA A 31 -1.64 -8.92 9.79
N THR A 32 -0.88 -7.87 9.48
CA THR A 32 0.59 -7.85 9.65
C THR A 32 0.97 -8.00 11.13
N MET A 33 0.29 -7.27 12.01
CA MET A 33 0.53 -7.31 13.46
C MET A 33 0.10 -8.64 14.07
N GLU A 34 -1.02 -9.21 13.63
CA GLU A 34 -1.45 -10.54 14.07
C GLU A 34 -0.42 -11.62 13.71
N LYS A 35 0.16 -11.54 12.50
CA LYS A 35 1.10 -12.55 12.02
C LYS A 35 2.53 -12.37 12.54
N PHE A 36 3.04 -11.14 12.58
CA PHE A 36 4.46 -10.85 12.84
C PHE A 36 4.72 -10.03 14.11
N GLY A 37 3.70 -9.35 14.64
CA GLY A 37 3.78 -8.59 15.89
C GLY A 37 4.50 -7.24 15.82
N ARG A 38 5.06 -6.84 14.67
CA ARG A 38 5.69 -5.53 14.44
C ARG A 38 5.92 -5.24 12.96
N VAL A 39 6.23 -3.98 12.65
CA VAL A 39 6.72 -3.53 11.33
C VAL A 39 8.14 -2.97 11.45
N ASP A 40 9.10 -3.60 10.78
CA ASP A 40 10.50 -3.14 10.73
C ASP A 40 10.76 -2.17 9.57
N VAL A 41 10.20 -2.49 8.40
CA VAL A 41 10.43 -1.79 7.16
C VAL A 41 9.10 -1.64 6.44
N LEU A 42 8.77 -0.42 6.05
CA LEU A 42 7.64 -0.12 5.17
C LEU A 42 8.19 0.28 3.79
N VAL A 43 7.65 -0.32 2.74
CA VAL A 43 7.92 0.07 1.35
C VAL A 43 6.62 0.55 0.72
N ASN A 44 6.47 1.87 0.57
CA ASN A 44 5.37 2.47 -0.18
C ASN A 44 5.64 2.32 -1.69
N ASN A 45 5.37 1.13 -2.23
CA ASN A 45 5.63 0.81 -3.64
C ASN A 45 4.39 0.98 -4.54
N ALA A 46 3.18 1.04 -3.99
CA ALA A 46 1.98 1.25 -4.78
C ALA A 46 2.09 2.59 -5.53
N GLY A 47 1.80 2.56 -6.83
CA GLY A 47 1.95 3.72 -7.69
C GLY A 47 0.97 3.67 -8.86
N ALA A 48 0.47 4.84 -9.23
CA ALA A 48 -0.34 5.07 -10.41
C ALA A 48 0.33 6.13 -11.29
N PHE A 49 0.12 6.02 -12.59
CA PHE A 49 0.56 7.02 -13.55
C PHE A 49 -0.55 7.26 -14.57
N ASP A 50 -1.08 8.47 -14.58
CA ASP A 50 -2.09 8.96 -15.51
C ASP A 50 -1.61 10.26 -16.17
N GLY A 51 -0.38 10.23 -16.66
CA GLY A 51 0.31 11.39 -17.19
C GLY A 51 0.11 11.63 -18.69
N GLY A 52 0.45 12.84 -19.12
CA GLY A 52 0.42 13.33 -20.49
C GLY A 52 1.07 14.71 -20.53
N ARG A 53 0.79 15.51 -21.57
CA ARG A 53 1.13 16.93 -21.46
C ARG A 53 0.31 17.55 -20.32
N ILE A 54 0.84 18.55 -19.62
CA ILE A 54 0.18 19.11 -18.43
C ILE A 54 -1.23 19.64 -18.72
N ASP A 55 -1.47 20.10 -19.95
CA ASP A 55 -2.76 20.58 -20.46
C ASP A 55 -3.75 19.45 -20.83
N GLU A 56 -3.31 18.19 -20.82
CA GLU A 56 -4.10 17.00 -21.16
C GLU A 56 -4.45 16.13 -19.95
N VAL A 57 -3.80 16.37 -18.79
CA VAL A 57 -4.08 15.62 -17.57
C VAL A 57 -5.49 15.96 -17.08
N THR A 58 -6.34 14.95 -17.00
CA THR A 58 -7.68 15.10 -16.46
C THR A 58 -7.62 15.24 -14.94
N THR A 59 -8.60 15.91 -14.35
CA THR A 59 -8.72 15.97 -12.88
C THR A 59 -8.82 14.58 -12.27
N GLU A 60 -9.56 13.67 -12.90
CA GLU A 60 -9.69 12.28 -12.45
C GLU A 60 -8.34 11.53 -12.45
N GLY A 61 -7.55 11.67 -13.52
CA GLY A 61 -6.21 11.07 -13.58
C GLY A 61 -5.25 11.67 -12.55
N TRP A 62 -5.34 12.98 -12.33
CA TRP A 62 -4.60 13.64 -11.26
C TRP A 62 -5.00 13.12 -9.87
N ASP A 63 -6.29 13.03 -9.59
CA ASP A 63 -6.81 12.56 -8.31
C ASP A 63 -6.45 11.10 -8.06
N ASN A 64 -6.43 10.26 -9.10
CA ASN A 64 -5.95 8.87 -9.04
C ASN A 64 -4.46 8.82 -8.63
N VAL A 65 -3.60 9.59 -9.31
CA VAL A 65 -2.16 9.65 -8.98
C VAL A 65 -1.94 10.15 -7.55
N ILE A 66 -2.63 11.21 -7.13
CA ILE A 66 -2.53 11.75 -5.78
C ILE A 66 -3.05 10.75 -4.75
N GLY A 67 -4.18 10.10 -5.03
CA GLY A 67 -4.78 9.07 -4.20
C GLY A 67 -3.81 7.94 -3.92
N VAL A 68 -3.21 7.36 -4.95
CA VAL A 68 -2.32 6.20 -4.82
C VAL A 68 -0.93 6.59 -4.31
N CYS A 69 -0.27 7.55 -4.97
CA CYS A 69 1.15 7.83 -4.74
C CYS A 69 1.41 8.73 -3.53
N LEU A 70 0.46 9.55 -3.12
CA LEU A 70 0.62 10.49 -2.00
C LEU A 70 -0.25 10.11 -0.81
N THR A 71 -1.56 10.12 -0.98
CA THR A 71 -2.52 9.87 0.11
C THR A 71 -2.37 8.44 0.66
N GLY A 72 -2.27 7.44 -0.22
CA GLY A 72 -2.07 6.05 0.18
C GLY A 72 -0.73 5.83 0.90
N ALA A 73 0.35 6.42 0.39
CA ALA A 73 1.65 6.39 1.07
C ALA A 73 1.59 7.03 2.46
N PHE A 74 0.84 8.13 2.62
CA PHE A 74 0.60 8.75 3.92
C PHE A 74 -0.17 7.82 4.87
N TYR A 75 -1.25 7.17 4.42
CA TYR A 75 -2.01 6.22 5.25
C TYR A 75 -1.13 5.09 5.75
N CYS A 76 -0.40 4.42 4.85
CA CYS A 76 0.51 3.33 5.21
C CYS A 76 1.60 3.79 6.18
N THR A 77 2.21 4.95 5.95
CA THR A 77 3.26 5.49 6.84
C THR A 77 2.72 5.81 8.22
N ARG A 78 1.49 6.35 8.30
CA ARG A 78 0.84 6.67 9.57
C ARG A 78 0.54 5.40 10.37
N GLU A 79 -0.01 4.36 9.74
CA GLU A 79 -0.30 3.11 10.43
C GLU A 79 1.00 2.38 10.86
N ALA A 80 2.03 2.38 10.02
CA ALA A 80 3.34 1.83 10.39
C ALA A 80 3.96 2.52 11.61
N SER A 81 3.80 3.85 11.75
CA SER A 81 4.32 4.59 12.92
C SER A 81 3.65 4.24 14.26
N ARG A 82 2.52 3.53 14.21
CA ARG A 82 1.73 3.09 15.37
C ARG A 82 1.82 1.58 15.64
N SER A 83 2.50 0.86 14.75
CA SER A 83 2.61 -0.60 14.73
C SER A 83 3.82 -1.10 15.52
#